data_AF-A0A2M7KAY1-F1
#
_entry.id   AF-A0A2M7KAY1-F1
#
_cell.length_a   1.000
_cell.length_b   1.000
_cell.length_c   1.000
_cell.angle_alpha   90.00
_cell.angle_beta   90.00
_cell.angle_gamma   90.00
#
_symmetry.space_group_name_H-M   'P 1'
#
loop_
_entity.id
_entity.type
_entity.pdbx_description
1 polymer ?
#
loop_
_entity_poly.entity_id
_entity_poly.type
_entity_poly.pdbx_seq_one_letter_code
_entity_poly.pdbx_strand_id
1 'polypeptide(L)'
;MFYFKTKTKLTLITLTIIILTLILCLSSFAKTEVYFSLSENPQKAIIKNINQAETYINIAMYTFTDQEIALSLANAQKRGVK
;
A
#
# COMPACT_ATOMS: atom_id res chain seq x y z
N MET A 1 -46.12 -2.03 19.80
CA MET A 1 -45.22 -3.01 19.15
C MET A 1 -44.32 -2.41 18.04
N PHE A 2 -44.64 -1.27 17.43
CA PHE A 2 -43.80 -0.63 16.39
C PHE A 2 -42.49 -0.01 16.92
N TYR A 3 -42.48 0.55 18.14
CA TYR A 3 -41.31 1.22 18.73
C TYR A 3 -40.09 0.30 18.91
N PHE A 4 -40.29 -0.99 19.18
CA PHE A 4 -39.21 -1.96 19.39
C PHE A 4 -38.50 -2.35 18.09
N LYS A 5 -39.24 -2.40 16.97
CA LYS A 5 -38.73 -2.77 15.63
C LYS A 5 -37.84 -1.67 15.01
N THR A 6 -38.04 -0.42 15.41
CA THR A 6 -37.24 0.72 14.94
C THR A 6 -35.92 0.81 15.70
N LYS A 7 -35.89 0.51 17.00
CA LYS A 7 -34.65 0.46 17.79
C LYS A 7 -33.70 -0.65 17.33
N THR A 8 -34.22 -1.84 17.01
CA THR A 8 -33.40 -2.96 16.50
C THR A 8 -32.81 -2.69 15.11
N LYS A 9 -33.53 -1.97 14.24
CA LYS A 9 -32.98 -1.54 12.95
C LYS A 9 -31.88 -0.50 13.12
N LEU A 10 -32.05 0.45 14.04
CA LEU A 10 -31.03 1.47 14.31
C LEU A 10 -29.76 0.86 14.89
N THR A 11 -29.87 -0.08 15.83
CA THR A 11 -28.69 -0.81 16.34
C THR A 11 -27.98 -1.61 15.24
N LEU A 12 -28.72 -2.25 14.33
CA LEU A 12 -28.12 -2.96 13.20
C LEU A 12 -27.32 -2.01 12.28
N ILE A 13 -27.87 -0.84 11.98
CA ILE A 13 -27.19 0.18 11.16
C ILE A 13 -25.92 0.67 11.87
N THR A 14 -25.99 0.97 13.17
CA THR A 14 -24.80 1.39 13.93
C THR A 14 -23.72 0.32 13.93
N LEU A 15 -24.09 -0.97 14.03
CA LEU A 15 -23.14 -2.07 13.96
C LEU A 15 -22.48 -2.17 12.58
N THR A 16 -23.26 -2.02 11.50
CA THR A 16 -22.70 -2.03 10.13
C THR A 16 -21.75 -0.87 9.88
N ILE A 17 -22.04 0.31 10.43
CA ILE A 17 -21.15 1.48 10.33
C ILE A 17 -19.85 1.18 11.07
N ILE A 18 -19.90 0.68 12.31
CA ILE A 18 -18.71 0.33 13.11
C ILE A 18 -17.82 -0.68 12.38
N ILE A 19 -18.42 -1.71 11.78
CA ILE A 19 -17.66 -2.72 11.01
C ILE A 19 -17.00 -2.08 9.79
N LEU A 20 -17.71 -1.22 9.07
CA LEU A 20 -17.16 -0.50 7.93
C LEU A 20 -15.99 0.42 8.33
N THR A 21 -16.13 1.20 9.41
CA THR A 21 -15.03 2.05 9.91
C THR A 21 -13.84 1.21 10.36
N LEU A 22 -14.08 0.06 11.01
CA LEU A 22 -12.99 -0.82 11.43
C LEU A 22 -12.21 -1.35 10.22
N ILE A 23 -12.89 -1.82 9.17
CA ILE A 23 -12.25 -2.32 7.94
C ILE A 23 -11.39 -1.24 7.28
N LEU A 24 -11.87 0.00 7.23
CA LEU A 24 -11.10 1.12 6.66
C LEU A 24 -9.83 1.43 7.47
N CYS A 25 -9.89 1.35 8.80
CA CYS A 25 -8.73 1.59 9.68
C CYS A 25 -7.61 0.55 9.56
N LEU A 26 -7.88 -0.70 9.17
CA LEU A 26 -6.86 -1.75 9.10
C LEU A 26 -5.83 -1.55 7.96
N SER A 27 -6.08 -0.63 7.04
CA SER A 27 -5.28 -0.44 5.82
C SER A 27 -3.97 0.33 5.99
N SER A 28 -3.63 0.83 7.20
CA SER A 28 -2.54 1.79 7.40
C SER A 28 -1.33 1.29 8.20
N PHE A 29 -1.10 -0.02 8.32
CA PHE A 29 0.11 -0.49 9.01
C PHE A 29 1.35 -0.33 8.13
N ALA A 30 2.31 0.46 8.60
CA ALA A 30 3.62 0.57 7.95
C ALA A 30 4.38 -0.75 8.08
N LYS A 31 4.85 -1.29 6.95
CA LYS A 31 5.66 -2.50 6.89
C LYS A 31 7.14 -2.11 6.75
N THR A 32 7.99 -2.71 7.58
CA THR A 32 9.46 -2.55 7.50
C THR A 32 10.08 -3.89 7.09
N GLU A 33 10.98 -3.86 6.11
CA GLU A 33 11.74 -5.01 5.64
C GLU A 33 13.23 -4.63 5.64
N VAL A 34 14.12 -5.58 5.98
CA VAL A 34 15.57 -5.40 6.01
C VAL A 34 16.18 -6.42 5.07
N TYR A 35 17.15 -5.98 4.25
CA TYR A 35 17.82 -6.83 3.28
C TYR A 35 19.34 -6.80 3.40
N PHE A 36 19.99 -7.95 3.17
CA PHE A 36 21.46 -8.08 3.19
C PHE A 36 22.02 -8.57 1.86
N SER A 37 22.91 -7.80 1.22
CA SER A 37 23.41 -8.07 -0.14
C SER A 37 24.15 -9.40 -0.34
N LEU A 38 24.73 -9.99 0.70
CA LEU A 38 25.50 -11.25 0.57
C LEU A 38 24.60 -12.49 0.46
N SER A 39 23.47 -12.49 1.17
CA SER A 39 22.56 -13.63 1.27
C SER A 39 21.26 -13.41 0.51
N GLU A 40 20.93 -12.16 0.22
CA GLU A 40 19.67 -11.76 -0.39
C GLU A 40 19.90 -10.85 -1.60
N ASN A 41 18.81 -10.46 -2.25
CA ASN A 41 18.85 -9.61 -3.43
C ASN A 41 18.07 -8.31 -3.18
N PRO A 42 18.68 -7.29 -2.54
CA PRO A 42 18.03 -6.01 -2.28
C PRO A 42 17.62 -5.28 -3.57
N GLN A 43 18.35 -5.47 -4.68
CA GLN A 43 17.98 -4.92 -5.99
C GLN A 43 16.58 -5.41 -6.42
N LYS A 44 16.32 -6.72 -6.28
CA LYS A 44 15.01 -7.31 -6.58
C LYS A 44 13.90 -6.75 -5.69
N ALA A 45 14.18 -6.47 -4.42
CA ALA A 45 13.21 -5.85 -3.51
C ALA A 45 12.90 -4.39 -3.91
N ILE A 46 13.91 -3.62 -4.30
CA ILE A 46 13.74 -2.25 -4.82
C ILE A 46 12.88 -2.26 -6.09
N ILE A 47 13.21 -3.11 -7.06
CA ILE A 47 12.46 -3.24 -8.32
C ILE A 47 11.01 -3.67 -8.06
N LYS A 48 10.79 -4.60 -7.12
CA LYS A 48 9.43 -5.00 -6.72
C LYS A 48 8.62 -3.81 -6.21
N ASN A 49 9.19 -2.98 -5.32
CA ASN A 49 8.49 -1.79 -4.80
C ASN A 49 8.22 -0.75 -5.90
N ILE A 50 9.16 -0.54 -6.82
CA ILE A 50 8.95 0.33 -8.00
C ILE A 50 7.79 -0.17 -8.87
N ASN A 51 7.69 -1.48 -9.07
CA ASN A 51 6.63 -2.08 -9.89
C ASN A 51 5.25 -2.02 -9.21
N GLN A 52 5.20 -2.00 -7.88
CA GLN A 52 3.96 -1.90 -7.10
C GLN A 52 3.49 -0.46 -6.87
N ALA A 53 4.34 0.54 -7.11
CA ALA A 53 3.96 1.94 -6.96
C ALA A 53 2.91 2.36 -8.00
N GLU A 54 1.89 3.09 -7.54
CA GLU A 54 0.75 3.51 -8.36
C GLU A 54 0.72 5.01 -8.63
N THR A 55 1.31 5.83 -7.76
CA THR A 55 1.13 7.29 -7.79
C THR A 55 2.45 8.06 -7.86
N TYR A 56 3.37 7.81 -6.92
CA TYR A 56 4.63 8.54 -6.82
C TYR A 56 5.78 7.61 -6.42
N ILE A 57 6.98 7.89 -6.95
CA ILE A 57 8.24 7.30 -6.49
C ILE A 57 9.22 8.44 -6.18
N ASN A 58 9.47 8.67 -4.89
CA ASN A 58 10.48 9.62 -4.44
C ASN A 58 11.76 8.84 -4.07
N ILE A 59 12.88 9.12 -4.73
CA ILE A 59 14.15 8.44 -4.50
C ILE A 59 15.25 9.45 -4.20
N ALA A 60 15.98 9.21 -3.12
CA ALA A 60 17.27 9.84 -2.84
C ALA A 60 18.36 8.78 -3.04
N MET A 61 19.33 9.05 -3.90
CA MET A 61 20.36 8.09 -4.29
C MET A 61 21.68 8.80 -4.57
N TYR A 62 22.78 8.20 -4.11
CA TYR A 62 24.12 8.75 -4.31
C TYR A 62 24.65 8.45 -5.73
N THR A 63 24.56 7.20 -6.17
CA THR A 63 25.01 6.74 -7.49
C THR A 63 23.89 6.01 -8.22
N PHE A 64 23.58 6.43 -9.44
CA PHE A 64 22.51 5.85 -10.26
C PHE A 64 23.06 5.23 -11.55
N THR A 65 23.51 3.98 -11.45
CA THR A 65 24.14 3.25 -12.57
C THR A 65 23.54 1.87 -12.81
N ASP A 66 22.60 1.44 -11.98
CA ASP A 66 21.94 0.15 -12.10
C ASP A 66 20.89 0.18 -13.21
N GLN A 67 21.14 -0.56 -14.30
CA GLN A 67 20.29 -0.58 -15.48
C GLN A 67 18.89 -1.15 -15.21
N GLU A 68 18.79 -2.17 -14.35
CA GLU A 68 17.51 -2.83 -14.05
C GLU A 68 16.61 -1.90 -13.23
N ILE A 69 17.20 -1.21 -12.25
CA ILE A 69 16.49 -0.15 -11.51
C ILE A 69 16.06 0.96 -12.46
N ALA A 70 16.95 1.44 -13.34
CA ALA A 70 16.62 2.49 -14.31
C ALA A 70 15.47 2.09 -15.26
N LEU A 71 15.49 0.86 -15.77
CA LEU A 71 14.44 0.34 -16.63
C LEU A 71 13.10 0.21 -15.89
N SER A 72 13.12 -0.25 -14.63
CA SER A 72 11.92 -0.36 -13.81
C SER A 72 11.27 1.02 -13.54
N LEU A 73 12.08 2.07 -13.31
CA LEU A 73 11.61 3.44 -13.14
C LEU A 73 11.02 4.01 -14.44
N ALA A 74 11.69 3.78 -15.58
CA ALA A 74 11.16 4.17 -16.89
C ALA A 74 9.81 3.49 -17.19
N ASN A 75 9.67 2.21 -16.81
CA ASN A 75 8.41 1.50 -16.94
C ASN A 75 7.34 2.00 -15.97
N ALA A 76 7.71 2.45 -14.76
CA ALA A 76 6.79 3.09 -13.83
C ALA A 76 6.24 4.41 -14.37
N GLN A 77 7.11 5.23 -14.94
CA GLN A 77 6.71 6.47 -15.61
C GLN A 77 5.71 6.21 -16.76
N LYS A 78 5.92 5.17 -17.57
CA LYS A 78 4.98 4.78 -18.63
C LYS A 78 3.59 4.38 -18.10
N ARG A 79 3.49 3.93 -16.85
CA ARG A 79 2.20 3.66 -16.17
C ARG A 79 1.54 4.91 -15.58
N GLY A 80 2.18 6.07 -15.69
CA GLY A 80 1.69 7.35 -15.13
C GLY A 80 2.11 7.61 -13.68
N VAL A 81 3.02 6.80 -13.14
CA VAL A 81 3.64 7.05 -11.83
C VAL A 81 4.59 8.24 -11.95
N LYS A 82 4.48 9.18 -11.00
CA LYS A 82 5.26 10.42 -10.98
C LYS A 82 6.58 10.28 -10.24
#